data_AF-A0A6L7NKL8-F1
#
_entry.id   AF-A0A6L7NKL8-F1
#
_cell.length_a   1.000
_cell.length_b   1.000
_cell.length_c   1.000
_cell.angle_alpha   90.00
_cell.angle_beta   90.00
_cell.angle_gamma   90.00
#
_symmetry.space_group_name_H-M   'P 1'
#
loop_
_entity.id
_entity.type
_entity.pdbx_description
1 polymer ?
#
loop_
_entity_poly.entity_id
_entity_poly.type
_entity_poly.pdbx_seq_one_letter_code
_entity_poly.pdbx_strand_id
1 'polypeptide(L)'
;MSALTGSTHTDTTVAMGTRYTYYLAAVIDGGEFGRSAPVAVTAGASNQGPVAALPLADQQLLVGGSAVVVEVASGFRDADGDALTYAASSGQVSTATVSVSGSTVTVTPVAGGRSVITVTATDASGSNSSATQRFVATVGKDYDADGDGLIEITTLAQLDAMRHDLRGRGDPADASAYDSAFPNPLDFMGCDASQGCSGYELMADLDFDTNGSGSADSGDTYWNGGSGWLPIGEDDPFPQGGFNATFDGNGHTIANLFLSRESDSYPGLFRGIGNAGVVRDLNITDVAVTGSYRVGALAGVNSGRVIAVHVSGSVRGDLSVGGLAGFNWFSSEITRSRYLG
;
A
#
# COMPACT_ATOMS: atom_id res chain seq x y z
N MET A 1 46.04 68.96 19.65
CA MET A 1 46.24 67.81 18.73
C MET A 1 44.89 67.47 18.14
N SER A 2 44.75 67.60 16.83
CA SER A 2 43.55 67.18 16.10
C SER A 2 43.60 65.67 15.93
N ALA A 3 42.61 64.92 16.41
CA ALA A 3 42.50 63.50 16.11
C ALA A 3 42.11 63.34 14.62
N LEU A 4 42.87 62.53 13.87
CA LEU A 4 42.42 62.04 12.57
C LEU A 4 41.27 61.05 12.82
N THR A 5 40.05 61.44 12.45
CA THR A 5 38.87 60.59 12.55
C THR A 5 38.30 60.34 11.15
N GLY A 6 37.95 59.09 10.83
CA GLY A 6 37.21 58.74 9.61
C GLY A 6 37.99 58.10 8.46
N SER A 7 39.28 57.77 8.63
CA SER A 7 40.03 56.99 7.63
C SER A 7 39.77 55.49 7.80
N THR A 8 39.35 54.82 6.72
CA THR A 8 39.15 53.37 6.66
C THR A 8 40.16 52.73 5.72
N HIS A 9 40.64 51.53 6.05
CA HIS A 9 41.49 50.72 5.19
C HIS A 9 40.88 49.31 5.08
N THR A 10 40.78 48.80 3.85
CA THR A 10 40.32 47.43 3.57
C THR A 10 41.50 46.63 3.07
N ASP A 11 41.90 45.60 3.82
CA ASP A 11 42.92 44.65 3.42
C ASP A 11 42.25 43.45 2.71
N THR A 12 42.38 43.39 1.38
CA THR A 12 41.83 42.30 0.55
C THR A 12 42.79 41.14 0.37
N THR A 13 43.93 41.15 1.06
CA THR A 13 44.99 40.13 0.93
C THR A 13 45.02 39.13 2.08
N VAL A 14 44.08 39.26 3.03
CA VAL A 14 43.95 38.36 4.17
C VAL A 14 43.56 36.95 3.74
N ALA A 15 44.28 35.97 4.27
CA ALA A 15 43.97 34.56 4.13
C ALA A 15 42.98 34.13 5.21
N MET A 16 41.95 33.39 4.81
CA MET A 16 40.93 32.80 5.69
C MET A 16 41.57 32.07 6.89
N GLY A 17 41.02 32.25 8.09
CA GLY A 17 41.50 31.61 9.33
C GLY A 17 42.84 32.11 9.85
N THR A 18 43.48 33.08 9.19
CA THR A 18 44.75 33.65 9.63
C THR A 18 44.52 34.85 10.55
N ARG A 19 45.29 34.90 11.64
CA ARG A 19 45.27 36.03 12.57
C ARG A 19 46.27 37.09 12.11
N TYR A 20 45.75 38.26 11.80
CA TYR A 20 46.53 39.44 11.43
C TYR A 20 46.59 40.43 12.59
N THR A 21 47.68 41.17 12.68
CA THR A 21 47.84 42.25 13.66
C THR A 21 48.13 43.54 12.91
N TYR A 22 47.23 44.51 13.01
CA TYR A 22 47.34 45.81 12.36
C TYR A 22 47.79 46.87 13.36
N TYR A 23 48.58 47.84 12.87
CA TYR A 23 48.97 49.03 13.60
C TYR A 23 48.73 50.24 12.70
N LEU A 24 48.23 51.34 13.25
CA LEU A 24 48.21 52.62 12.56
C LEU A 24 49.46 53.41 12.96
N ALA A 25 50.23 53.86 12.00
CA ALA A 25 51.37 54.75 12.23
C ALA A 25 51.03 56.17 11.76
N ALA A 26 51.31 57.17 12.61
CA ALA A 26 51.27 58.57 12.20
C ALA A 26 52.64 58.98 11.65
N VAL A 27 52.69 59.53 10.44
CA VAL A 27 53.94 59.94 9.77
C VAL A 27 53.92 61.47 9.56
N ILE A 28 54.98 62.16 9.96
CA ILE A 28 55.17 63.61 9.71
C ILE A 28 56.57 63.79 9.14
N ASP A 29 56.68 64.48 8.01
CA ASP A 29 57.94 64.95 7.39
C ASP A 29 59.02 63.85 7.23
N GLY A 30 58.63 62.72 6.63
CA GLY A 30 59.55 61.63 6.26
C GLY A 30 59.94 60.66 7.39
N GLY A 31 59.37 60.79 8.59
CA GLY A 31 59.59 59.86 9.72
C GLY A 31 58.32 59.42 10.44
N GLU A 32 58.30 58.17 10.94
CA GLU A 32 57.24 57.64 11.82
C GLU A 32 57.28 58.34 13.19
N PHE A 33 56.19 58.99 13.61
CA PHE A 33 56.07 59.74 14.88
C PHE A 33 55.38 58.93 16.00
N GLY A 34 54.81 57.76 15.69
CA GLY A 34 54.25 56.84 16.67
C GLY A 34 53.36 55.74 16.05
N ARG A 35 53.21 54.60 16.75
CA ARG A 35 52.33 53.49 16.39
C ARG A 35 51.16 53.38 17.37
N SER A 36 49.98 53.03 16.87
CA SER A 36 48.83 52.66 17.69
C SER A 36 49.10 51.38 18.48
N ALA A 37 48.26 51.11 19.48
CA ALA A 37 48.16 49.76 20.01
C ALA A 37 47.80 48.77 18.88
N PRO A 38 48.33 47.53 18.90
CA PRO A 38 47.96 46.51 17.94
C PRO A 38 46.46 46.22 18.01
N VAL A 39 45.84 46.11 16.85
CA VAL A 39 44.51 45.52 16.70
C VAL A 39 44.67 44.17 16.02
N ALA A 40 44.36 43.10 16.76
CA ALA A 40 44.32 41.76 16.19
C ALA A 40 42.97 41.55 15.49
N VAL A 41 43.01 41.15 14.22
CA VAL A 41 41.85 40.79 13.41
C VAL A 41 42.06 39.37 12.90
N THR A 42 41.08 38.49 13.12
CA THR A 42 41.09 37.15 12.51
C THR A 42 40.15 37.19 11.33
N ALA A 43 40.63 36.85 10.13
CA ALA A 43 39.76 36.64 8.98
C ALA A 43 38.88 35.42 9.27
N GLY A 44 37.55 35.58 9.25
CA GLY A 44 36.60 34.48 9.47
C GLY A 44 36.86 33.33 8.49
N ALA A 45 36.56 32.09 8.88
CA ALA A 45 36.57 30.97 7.94
C ALA A 45 35.53 31.21 6.83
N SER A 46 35.76 30.63 5.64
CA SER A 46 34.73 30.66 4.60
C SER A 46 33.57 29.82 5.10
N ASN A 47 32.37 30.39 5.09
CA ASN A 47 31.17 29.61 5.35
C ASN A 47 31.10 28.41 4.37
N GLN A 48 30.88 27.22 4.93
CA GLN A 48 30.71 25.95 4.27
C GLN A 48 29.23 25.57 4.35
N GLY A 49 28.60 25.40 3.20
CA GLY A 49 27.22 24.96 3.19
C GLY A 49 27.02 23.52 3.67
N PRO A 50 25.75 23.11 3.82
CA PRO A 50 25.40 21.78 4.28
C PRO A 50 25.87 20.72 3.29
N VAL A 51 26.13 19.52 3.81
CA VAL A 51 26.36 18.30 3.05
C VAL A 51 25.35 17.22 3.44
N ALA A 52 25.11 16.25 2.56
CA ALA A 52 24.33 15.07 2.91
C ALA A 52 25.03 14.29 4.03
N ALA A 53 24.25 13.85 5.03
CA ALA A 53 24.71 13.10 6.19
C ALA A 53 24.04 11.72 6.24
N LEU A 54 23.12 11.49 7.18
CA LEU A 54 22.41 10.21 7.26
C LEU A 54 21.39 10.10 6.12
N PRO A 55 21.31 8.96 5.42
CA PRO A 55 20.27 8.75 4.41
C PRO A 55 18.87 8.91 5.00
N LEU A 56 17.99 9.60 4.27
CA LEU A 56 16.57 9.65 4.60
C LEU A 56 15.92 8.31 4.23
N ALA A 57 15.14 7.74 5.14
CA ALA A 57 14.48 6.46 4.91
C ALA A 57 13.29 6.59 3.95
N ASP A 58 13.11 5.59 3.09
CA ASP A 58 11.92 5.44 2.27
C ASP A 58 10.67 5.30 3.15
N GLN A 59 9.52 5.73 2.63
CA GLN A 59 8.24 5.75 3.32
C GLN A 59 7.23 4.89 2.57
N GLN A 60 6.45 4.11 3.31
CA GLN A 60 5.28 3.41 2.80
C GLN A 60 4.02 4.07 3.38
N LEU A 61 3.04 4.34 2.53
CA LEU A 61 1.79 4.98 2.91
C LEU A 61 0.62 4.26 2.22
N LEU A 62 -0.56 4.35 2.83
CA LEU A 62 -1.80 3.78 2.28
C LEU A 62 -2.62 4.89 1.61
N VAL A 63 -3.26 4.58 0.48
CA VAL A 63 -4.27 5.48 -0.11
C VAL A 63 -5.38 5.71 0.92
N GLY A 64 -5.70 6.97 1.21
CA GLY A 64 -6.67 7.33 2.26
C GLY A 64 -6.13 7.25 3.70
N GLY A 65 -4.91 6.75 3.88
CA GLY A 65 -4.24 6.66 5.17
C GLY A 65 -3.72 8.01 5.71
N SER A 66 -3.17 7.97 6.92
CA SER A 66 -2.60 9.15 7.57
C SER A 66 -1.31 9.62 6.90
N ALA A 67 -1.08 10.94 6.93
CA ALA A 67 0.19 11.51 6.50
C ALA A 67 1.34 11.08 7.44
N VAL A 68 2.53 10.89 6.86
CA VAL A 68 3.74 10.54 7.61
C VAL A 68 4.61 11.78 7.81
N VAL A 69 5.11 11.97 9.04
CA VAL A 69 6.01 13.07 9.38
C VAL A 69 7.44 12.54 9.42
N VAL A 70 8.30 13.07 8.55
CA VAL A 70 9.71 12.70 8.43
C VAL A 70 10.58 13.82 9.00
N GLU A 71 11.37 13.52 10.02
CA GLU A 71 12.40 14.43 10.52
C GLU A 71 13.62 14.39 9.61
N VAL A 72 13.98 15.51 8.99
CA VAL A 72 15.02 15.54 7.95
C VAL A 72 16.33 16.16 8.42
N ALA A 73 16.38 16.74 9.63
CA ALA A 73 17.57 17.45 10.12
C ALA A 73 18.82 16.55 10.17
N SER A 74 18.67 15.31 10.65
CA SER A 74 19.76 14.33 10.73
C SER A 74 20.33 13.94 9.36
N GLY A 75 19.59 14.21 8.29
CA GLY A 75 20.03 14.01 6.93
C GLY A 75 21.02 15.04 6.43
N PHE A 76 21.24 16.13 7.15
CA PHE A 76 22.16 17.17 6.69
C PHE A 76 23.12 17.54 7.80
N ARG A 77 24.36 17.86 7.41
CA ARG A 77 25.38 18.34 8.32
C ARG A 77 25.97 19.62 7.77
N ASP A 78 26.02 20.63 8.62
CA ASP A 78 26.75 21.85 8.40
C ASP A 78 28.05 21.82 9.23
N ALA A 79 29.17 22.21 8.64
CA ALA A 79 30.48 22.15 9.30
C ALA A 79 30.71 23.33 10.25
N ASP A 80 30.12 24.48 9.93
CA ASP A 80 30.22 25.72 10.71
C ASP A 80 29.15 25.79 11.80
N GLY A 81 28.13 24.91 11.72
CA GLY A 81 27.04 24.82 12.68
C GLY A 81 25.94 25.83 12.39
N ASP A 82 25.87 26.32 11.15
CA ASP A 82 24.85 27.27 10.73
C ASP A 82 23.46 26.64 10.75
N ALA A 83 22.47 27.46 11.06
CA ALA A 83 21.08 27.03 11.09
C ALA A 83 20.59 26.73 9.67
N LEU A 84 20.07 25.52 9.46
CA LEU A 84 19.57 25.08 8.16
C LEU A 84 18.07 25.33 8.02
N THR A 85 17.67 25.71 6.81
CA THR A 85 16.28 25.78 6.38
C THR A 85 15.99 24.67 5.38
N TYR A 86 14.77 24.14 5.40
CA TYR A 86 14.40 22.98 4.60
C TYR A 86 13.29 23.31 3.59
N ALA A 87 13.41 22.74 2.40
CA ALA A 87 12.37 22.69 1.40
C ALA A 87 12.21 21.24 0.91
N ALA A 88 11.01 20.87 0.47
CA ALA A 88 10.75 19.55 -0.09
C ALA A 88 9.84 19.65 -1.32
N SER A 89 10.06 18.76 -2.27
CA SER A 89 9.21 18.61 -3.45
C SER A 89 8.92 17.14 -3.72
N SER A 90 7.73 16.88 -4.25
CA SER A 90 7.32 15.54 -4.70
C SER A 90 7.50 15.42 -6.20
N GLY A 91 8.12 14.33 -6.66
CA GLY A 91 8.26 14.03 -8.09
C GLY A 91 6.94 13.67 -8.77
N GLN A 92 5.96 13.19 -8.01
CA GLN A 92 4.60 12.88 -8.46
C GLN A 92 3.57 13.28 -7.40
N VAL A 93 3.05 14.51 -7.53
CA VAL A 93 2.01 15.03 -6.63
C VAL A 93 0.67 14.30 -6.72
N SER A 94 0.41 13.62 -7.85
CA SER A 94 -0.74 12.72 -8.00
C SER A 94 -0.64 11.47 -7.14
N THR A 95 0.56 11.12 -6.69
CA THR A 95 0.85 9.95 -5.86
C THR A 95 0.97 10.36 -4.39
N ALA A 96 1.81 11.35 -4.09
CA ALA A 96 2.01 11.87 -2.74
C ALA A 96 2.33 13.37 -2.77
N THR A 97 1.78 14.16 -1.86
CA THR A 97 2.12 15.58 -1.67
C THR A 97 3.01 15.77 -0.46
N VAL A 98 3.72 16.90 -0.41
CA VAL A 98 4.62 17.23 0.71
C VAL A 98 4.42 18.67 1.20
N SER A 99 4.56 18.85 2.51
CA SER A 99 4.65 20.17 3.15
C SER A 99 5.79 20.18 4.16
N VAL A 100 6.39 21.34 4.39
CA VAL A 100 7.54 21.49 5.31
C VAL A 100 7.19 22.44 6.45
N SER A 101 7.54 22.05 7.67
CA SER A 101 7.43 22.90 8.87
C SER A 101 8.67 22.74 9.74
N GLY A 102 9.56 23.73 9.70
CA GLY A 102 10.88 23.63 10.35
C GLY A 102 11.70 22.52 9.70
N SER A 103 12.13 21.54 10.49
CA SER A 103 12.90 20.36 10.03
C SER A 103 12.06 19.12 9.76
N THR A 104 10.72 19.24 9.80
CA THR A 104 9.83 18.14 9.47
C THR A 104 9.25 18.29 8.07
N VAL A 105 9.24 17.19 7.32
CA VAL A 105 8.55 17.03 6.04
C VAL A 105 7.34 16.13 6.26
N THR A 106 6.14 16.66 6.06
CA THR A 106 4.90 15.86 6.09
C THR A 106 4.60 15.34 4.69
N VAL A 107 4.50 14.03 4.53
CA VAL A 107 4.17 13.34 3.27
C VAL A 107 2.73 12.85 3.35
N THR A 108 1.86 13.33 2.47
CA THR A 108 0.44 12.96 2.44
C THR A 108 0.15 12.06 1.23
N PRO A 109 -0.42 10.86 1.41
CA PRO A 109 -0.76 9.98 0.31
C PRO A 109 -1.93 10.55 -0.52
N VAL A 110 -1.91 10.34 -1.84
CA VAL A 110 -2.96 10.78 -2.77
C VAL A 110 -3.53 9.61 -3.55
N ALA A 111 -2.67 8.86 -4.25
CA ALA A 111 -3.06 7.71 -5.05
C ALA A 111 -1.92 6.68 -5.11
N GLY A 112 -2.26 5.44 -5.47
CA GLY A 112 -1.29 4.35 -5.58
C GLY A 112 -0.17 4.66 -6.57
N GLY A 113 1.07 4.39 -6.19
CA GLY A 113 2.26 4.62 -7.02
C GLY A 113 3.52 4.92 -6.19
N ARG A 114 4.57 5.39 -6.87
CA ARG A 114 5.85 5.75 -6.23
C ARG A 114 6.24 7.18 -6.58
N SER A 115 6.44 8.03 -5.57
CA SER A 115 6.97 9.37 -5.74
C SER A 115 8.36 9.48 -5.11
N VAL A 116 9.30 10.10 -5.81
CA VAL A 116 10.60 10.47 -5.23
C VAL A 116 10.45 11.83 -4.56
N ILE A 117 10.63 11.88 -3.24
CA ILE A 117 10.63 13.13 -2.48
C ILE A 117 12.06 13.68 -2.46
N THR A 118 12.24 14.91 -2.91
CA THR A 118 13.54 15.62 -2.85
C THR A 118 13.50 16.64 -1.74
N VAL A 119 14.42 16.52 -0.78
CA VAL A 119 14.59 17.45 0.33
C VAL A 119 15.84 18.28 0.09
N THR A 120 15.74 19.59 0.22
CA THR A 120 16.85 20.54 0.09
C THR A 120 17.08 21.22 1.44
N ALA A 121 18.30 21.14 1.95
CA ALA A 121 18.74 21.96 3.07
C ALA A 121 19.56 23.13 2.56
N THR A 122 19.22 24.33 3.02
CA THR A 122 19.87 25.59 2.64
C THR A 122 20.40 26.27 3.89
N ASP A 123 21.67 26.64 3.84
CA ASP A 123 22.29 27.45 4.89
C ASP A 123 21.84 28.93 4.78
N ALA A 124 21.43 29.48 5.92
CA ALA A 124 20.89 30.84 6.04
C ALA A 124 21.96 31.95 6.01
N SER A 125 23.25 31.65 6.19
CA SER A 125 24.31 32.65 6.35
C SER A 125 24.85 33.23 5.02
N GLY A 126 24.26 32.86 3.88
CA GLY A 126 24.25 33.71 2.68
C GLY A 126 25.11 33.26 1.50
N SER A 127 25.55 32.01 1.45
CA SER A 127 26.31 31.47 0.30
C SER A 127 25.43 30.89 -0.83
N ASN A 128 24.10 30.76 -0.64
CA ASN A 128 23.22 29.92 -1.47
C ASN A 128 23.71 28.46 -1.58
N SER A 129 24.56 28.03 -0.65
CA SER A 129 25.04 26.66 -0.61
C SER A 129 23.91 25.78 -0.09
N SER A 130 23.61 24.73 -0.83
CA SER A 130 22.54 23.78 -0.50
C SER A 130 22.98 22.36 -0.73
N ALA A 131 22.41 21.44 0.05
CA ALA A 131 22.53 20.01 -0.17
C ALA A 131 21.15 19.43 -0.42
N THR A 132 21.10 18.37 -1.23
CA THR A 132 19.86 17.64 -1.50
C THR A 132 19.99 16.19 -1.09
N GLN A 133 18.92 15.66 -0.52
CA GLN A 133 18.71 14.23 -0.33
C GLN A 133 17.36 13.81 -0.91
N ARG A 134 17.22 12.51 -1.15
CA ARG A 134 16.00 11.93 -1.69
C ARG A 134 15.62 10.69 -0.92
N PHE A 135 14.32 10.47 -0.76
CA PHE A 135 13.73 9.21 -0.35
C PHE A 135 12.50 8.92 -1.20
N VAL A 136 12.11 7.65 -1.28
CA VAL A 136 10.93 7.21 -2.03
C VAL A 136 9.73 7.14 -1.10
N ALA A 137 8.62 7.76 -1.50
CA ALA A 137 7.31 7.53 -0.92
C ALA A 137 6.56 6.54 -1.83
N THR A 138 6.33 5.33 -1.34
CA THR A 138 5.50 4.32 -2.00
C THR A 138 4.11 4.39 -1.37
N VAL A 139 3.11 4.75 -2.18
CA VAL A 139 1.71 4.72 -1.77
C VAL A 139 1.11 3.46 -2.38
N GLY A 140 0.70 2.50 -1.57
CA GLY A 140 -0.01 1.32 -2.06
C GLY A 140 -1.46 1.30 -1.60
N LYS A 141 -2.19 0.30 -2.05
CA LYS A 141 -3.59 0.11 -1.71
C LYS A 141 -3.72 -0.78 -0.49
N ASP A 142 -4.59 -0.34 0.41
CA ASP A 142 -5.11 -1.11 1.51
C ASP A 142 -6.28 -1.97 1.01
N TYR A 143 -6.20 -3.27 1.18
CA TYR A 143 -7.30 -4.21 0.96
C TYR A 143 -7.68 -4.92 2.27
N ASP A 144 -7.28 -4.38 3.42
CA ASP A 144 -7.81 -4.67 4.76
C ASP A 144 -8.07 -3.32 5.46
N ALA A 145 -8.90 -2.50 4.81
CA ALA A 145 -9.27 -1.14 5.18
C ALA A 145 -9.89 -1.02 6.58
N ASP A 146 -10.53 -2.07 7.12
CA ASP A 146 -11.04 -2.06 8.49
C ASP A 146 -10.10 -2.72 9.51
N GLY A 147 -9.06 -3.41 9.04
CA GLY A 147 -7.97 -3.98 9.84
C GLY A 147 -8.38 -5.23 10.62
N ASP A 148 -9.39 -5.96 10.17
CA ASP A 148 -9.86 -7.20 10.80
C ASP A 148 -9.10 -8.46 10.32
N GLY A 149 -8.24 -8.31 9.30
CA GLY A 149 -7.40 -9.37 8.74
C GLY A 149 -8.07 -10.16 7.62
N LEU A 150 -9.19 -9.68 7.06
CA LEU A 150 -9.84 -10.22 5.87
C LEU A 150 -9.65 -9.29 4.68
N ILE A 151 -9.30 -9.87 3.54
CA ILE A 151 -9.09 -9.09 2.31
C ILE A 151 -10.43 -8.66 1.71
N GLU A 152 -10.64 -7.36 1.47
CA GLU A 152 -11.90 -6.88 0.91
C GLU A 152 -12.09 -7.23 -0.57
N ILE A 153 -13.29 -7.74 -0.85
CA ILE A 153 -13.81 -8.07 -2.16
C ILE A 153 -14.97 -7.13 -2.48
N THR A 154 -14.80 -6.34 -3.54
CA THR A 154 -15.82 -5.40 -4.06
C THR A 154 -16.21 -5.70 -5.49
N THR A 155 -15.52 -6.63 -6.16
CA THR A 155 -15.72 -6.94 -7.58
C THR A 155 -15.63 -8.44 -7.82
N LEU A 156 -16.27 -8.91 -8.90
CA LEU A 156 -16.15 -10.30 -9.34
C LEU A 156 -14.71 -10.66 -9.75
N ALA A 157 -13.91 -9.70 -10.22
CA ALA A 157 -12.50 -9.93 -10.53
C ALA A 157 -11.69 -10.31 -9.29
N GLN A 158 -11.95 -9.67 -8.15
CA GLN A 158 -11.33 -10.01 -6.87
C GLN A 158 -11.83 -11.36 -6.34
N LEU A 159 -13.14 -11.63 -6.44
CA LEU A 159 -13.71 -12.94 -6.11
C LEU A 159 -13.08 -14.06 -6.96
N ASP A 160 -12.87 -13.81 -8.26
CA ASP A 160 -12.22 -14.73 -9.19
C ASP A 160 -10.77 -14.98 -8.77
N ALA A 161 -10.03 -13.92 -8.47
CA ALA A 161 -8.62 -14.00 -8.09
C ALA A 161 -8.36 -14.86 -6.84
N MET A 162 -9.34 -15.03 -5.93
CA MET A 162 -9.23 -15.92 -4.77
C MET A 162 -8.81 -17.35 -5.12
N ARG A 163 -9.08 -17.82 -6.34
CA ARG A 163 -8.65 -19.14 -6.82
C ARG A 163 -7.12 -19.30 -6.85
N HIS A 164 -6.37 -18.20 -6.86
CA HIS A 164 -4.91 -18.18 -6.83
C HIS A 164 -4.32 -18.03 -5.42
N ASP A 165 -5.15 -17.75 -4.40
CA ASP A 165 -4.76 -17.69 -2.99
C ASP A 165 -5.86 -18.32 -2.10
N LEU A 166 -5.95 -19.64 -2.15
CA LEU A 166 -6.94 -20.41 -1.37
C LEU A 166 -6.76 -20.30 0.16
N ARG A 167 -5.69 -19.64 0.64
CA ARG A 167 -5.41 -19.41 2.06
C ARG A 167 -5.69 -17.97 2.49
N GLY A 168 -6.02 -17.07 1.56
CA GLY A 168 -6.38 -15.69 1.84
C GLY A 168 -5.31 -14.92 2.61
N ARG A 169 -4.04 -15.10 2.25
CA ARG A 169 -2.89 -14.46 2.92
C ARG A 169 -2.35 -13.25 2.18
N GLY A 170 -2.81 -13.00 0.97
CA GLY A 170 -2.25 -11.98 0.09
C GLY A 170 -0.92 -12.38 -0.56
N ASP A 171 -0.62 -13.68 -0.60
CA ASP A 171 0.59 -14.26 -1.21
C ASP A 171 0.18 -15.38 -2.18
N PRO A 172 -0.36 -15.00 -3.36
CA PRO A 172 -0.94 -15.93 -4.32
C PRO A 172 0.11 -16.79 -5.03
N ALA A 173 -0.26 -18.02 -5.38
CA ALA A 173 0.59 -18.93 -6.16
C ALA A 173 0.86 -18.43 -7.59
N ASP A 174 -0.06 -17.65 -8.16
CA ASP A 174 0.10 -16.91 -9.42
C ASP A 174 -0.08 -15.41 -9.18
N ALA A 175 1.04 -14.71 -9.06
CA ALA A 175 1.04 -13.27 -8.81
C ALA A 175 0.46 -12.45 -9.96
N SER A 176 0.46 -12.96 -11.21
CA SER A 176 0.09 -12.14 -12.37
C SER A 176 -1.42 -11.95 -12.53
N ALA A 177 -2.20 -13.02 -12.38
CA ALA A 177 -3.66 -12.95 -12.39
C ALA A 177 -4.18 -12.21 -11.15
N TYR A 178 -3.58 -12.48 -9.99
CA TYR A 178 -3.95 -11.85 -8.72
C TYR A 178 -3.68 -10.34 -8.71
N ASP A 179 -2.52 -9.88 -9.22
CA ASP A 179 -2.16 -8.45 -9.31
C ASP A 179 -3.12 -7.64 -10.20
N SER A 180 -3.74 -8.28 -11.20
CA SER A 180 -4.74 -7.61 -12.03
C SER A 180 -6.02 -7.24 -11.26
N ALA A 181 -6.40 -8.06 -10.26
CA ALA A 181 -7.56 -7.83 -9.41
C ALA A 181 -7.23 -7.02 -8.15
N PHE A 182 -6.00 -7.17 -7.66
CA PHE A 182 -5.47 -6.48 -6.48
C PHE A 182 -4.22 -5.67 -6.82
N PRO A 183 -4.32 -4.62 -7.64
CA PRO A 183 -3.15 -3.86 -8.06
C PRO A 183 -2.50 -3.10 -6.89
N ASN A 184 -1.17 -3.12 -6.87
CA ASN A 184 -0.31 -2.40 -5.93
C ASN A 184 -0.69 -2.60 -4.44
N PRO A 185 -0.80 -3.85 -3.95
CA PRO A 185 -1.07 -4.07 -2.55
C PRO A 185 0.12 -3.58 -1.71
N LEU A 186 -0.13 -3.00 -0.54
CA LEU A 186 0.93 -2.90 0.47
C LEU A 186 1.09 -4.23 1.20
N ASP A 187 2.25 -4.40 1.84
CA ASP A 187 2.66 -5.53 2.68
C ASP A 187 1.48 -6.39 3.16
N PHE A 188 1.39 -7.63 2.66
CA PHE A 188 0.29 -8.56 2.95
C PHE A 188 -1.11 -7.98 2.71
N MET A 189 -1.33 -7.31 1.57
CA MET A 189 -2.62 -6.74 1.16
C MET A 189 -3.16 -5.62 2.07
N GLY A 190 -2.36 -5.07 2.97
CA GLY A 190 -2.80 -4.10 3.97
C GLY A 190 -2.99 -4.69 5.36
N CYS A 191 -3.00 -6.02 5.48
CA CYS A 191 -3.08 -6.70 6.78
C CYS A 191 -1.82 -6.48 7.64
N ASP A 192 -1.98 -6.60 8.96
CA ASP A 192 -0.88 -6.49 9.92
C ASP A 192 0.25 -7.47 9.55
N ALA A 193 1.46 -6.96 9.27
CA ALA A 193 2.60 -7.77 8.84
C ALA A 193 3.04 -8.86 9.85
N SER A 194 2.60 -8.78 11.11
CA SER A 194 2.83 -9.79 12.14
C SER A 194 1.77 -10.90 12.17
N GLN A 195 0.57 -10.64 11.65
CA GLN A 195 -0.55 -11.60 11.62
C GLN A 195 -0.82 -12.14 10.21
N GLY A 196 -0.65 -11.30 9.18
CA GLY A 196 -1.05 -11.55 7.80
C GLY A 196 -2.57 -11.61 7.64
N CYS A 197 -3.04 -11.61 6.39
CA CYS A 197 -4.46 -11.88 6.14
C CYS A 197 -4.79 -13.36 6.38
N SER A 198 -6.05 -13.64 6.70
CA SER A 198 -6.54 -15.00 6.94
C SER A 198 -7.88 -15.29 6.27
N GLY A 199 -8.15 -14.61 5.15
CA GLY A 199 -9.40 -14.76 4.43
C GLY A 199 -9.75 -13.54 3.61
N TYR A 200 -11.03 -13.49 3.28
CA TYR A 200 -11.66 -12.49 2.43
C TYR A 200 -13.02 -12.10 3.02
N GLU A 201 -13.45 -10.88 2.74
CA GLU A 201 -14.80 -10.44 3.04
C GLU A 201 -15.44 -9.67 1.89
N LEU A 202 -16.76 -9.79 1.75
CA LEU A 202 -17.51 -8.98 0.80
C LEU A 202 -17.80 -7.59 1.39
N MET A 203 -17.57 -6.56 0.58
CA MET A 203 -17.92 -5.17 0.87
C MET A 203 -19.00 -4.61 -0.05
N ALA A 204 -19.48 -5.44 -0.97
CA ALA A 204 -20.54 -5.10 -1.90
C ALA A 204 -21.25 -6.38 -2.36
N ASP A 205 -22.49 -6.20 -2.82
CA ASP A 205 -23.16 -7.25 -3.59
C ASP A 205 -22.45 -7.45 -4.93
N LEU A 206 -22.36 -8.69 -5.37
CA LEU A 206 -21.75 -9.08 -6.64
C LEU A 206 -22.81 -9.71 -7.53
N ASP A 207 -22.81 -9.35 -8.81
CA ASP A 207 -23.79 -9.85 -9.77
C ASP A 207 -23.09 -10.38 -11.03
N PHE A 208 -23.29 -11.66 -11.33
CA PHE A 208 -22.77 -12.32 -12.52
C PHE A 208 -23.43 -11.88 -13.83
N ASP A 209 -24.59 -11.20 -13.77
CA ASP A 209 -25.16 -10.42 -14.88
C ASP A 209 -24.46 -9.06 -14.99
N THR A 210 -23.19 -9.10 -15.37
CA THR A 210 -22.29 -7.95 -15.49
C THR A 210 -22.75 -6.90 -16.51
N ASN A 211 -23.63 -7.26 -17.44
CA ASN A 211 -24.20 -6.34 -18.43
C ASN A 211 -25.61 -5.82 -18.06
N GLY A 212 -26.23 -6.35 -17.00
CA GLY A 212 -27.54 -5.93 -16.50
C GLY A 212 -28.71 -6.28 -17.42
N SER A 213 -28.60 -7.37 -18.18
CA SER A 213 -29.63 -7.84 -19.11
C SER A 213 -30.81 -8.54 -18.44
N GLY A 214 -30.66 -8.89 -17.16
CA GLY A 214 -31.59 -9.69 -16.37
C GLY A 214 -31.21 -11.18 -16.29
N SER A 215 -30.07 -11.60 -16.84
CA SER A 215 -29.57 -12.98 -16.76
C SER A 215 -28.08 -13.08 -17.06
N ALA A 216 -27.37 -13.98 -16.38
CA ALA A 216 -25.99 -14.33 -16.74
C ALA A 216 -25.94 -15.10 -18.08
N ASP A 217 -25.43 -14.47 -19.15
CA ASP A 217 -25.42 -14.99 -20.51
C ASP A 217 -24.14 -14.66 -21.31
N SER A 218 -24.16 -14.87 -22.63
CA SER A 218 -23.01 -14.64 -23.52
C SER A 218 -22.39 -13.24 -23.51
N GLY A 219 -23.11 -12.23 -23.01
CA GLY A 219 -22.59 -10.89 -22.82
C GLY A 219 -21.81 -10.70 -21.52
N ASP A 220 -21.73 -11.70 -20.64
CA ASP A 220 -21.15 -11.57 -19.31
C ASP A 220 -19.72 -12.09 -19.17
N THR A 221 -18.97 -11.41 -18.30
CA THR A 221 -17.53 -11.61 -18.12
C THR A 221 -17.18 -13.06 -17.73
N TYR A 222 -18.04 -13.72 -16.95
CA TYR A 222 -17.81 -15.07 -16.42
C TYR A 222 -18.69 -16.15 -17.03
N TRP A 223 -19.30 -15.87 -18.20
CA TRP A 223 -20.07 -16.86 -18.96
C TRP A 223 -19.22 -18.01 -19.50
N ASN A 224 -17.93 -17.76 -19.76
CA ASN A 224 -16.95 -18.76 -20.19
C ASN A 224 -17.47 -19.67 -21.33
N GLY A 225 -17.98 -19.04 -22.39
CA GLY A 225 -18.50 -19.75 -23.56
C GLY A 225 -19.68 -20.69 -23.26
N GLY A 226 -20.42 -20.44 -22.19
CA GLY A 226 -21.56 -21.26 -21.74
C GLY A 226 -21.23 -22.26 -20.65
N SER A 227 -19.96 -22.36 -20.24
CA SER A 227 -19.60 -23.18 -19.08
C SER A 227 -19.88 -22.49 -17.74
N GLY A 228 -19.99 -21.15 -17.75
CA GLY A 228 -20.17 -20.35 -16.55
C GLY A 228 -18.93 -20.30 -15.65
N TRP A 229 -19.15 -19.93 -14.40
CA TRP A 229 -18.11 -19.74 -13.39
C TRP A 229 -17.13 -20.92 -13.32
N LEU A 230 -15.86 -20.60 -13.14
CA LEU A 230 -14.84 -21.58 -12.77
C LEU A 230 -14.81 -21.68 -11.24
N PRO A 231 -15.15 -22.83 -10.63
CA PRO A 231 -15.18 -22.96 -9.17
C PRO A 231 -13.85 -22.56 -8.50
N ILE A 232 -13.93 -21.97 -7.29
CA ILE A 232 -12.75 -21.66 -6.46
C ILE A 232 -12.22 -22.96 -5.83
N GLY A 233 -10.99 -23.33 -6.14
CA GLY A 233 -10.32 -24.54 -5.64
C GLY A 233 -9.64 -25.33 -6.77
N GLU A 234 -8.69 -26.19 -6.39
CA GLU A 234 -8.00 -27.11 -7.31
C GLU A 234 -8.92 -28.27 -7.72
N ASP A 235 -8.65 -28.87 -8.88
CA ASP A 235 -9.45 -29.97 -9.47
C ASP A 235 -9.75 -31.11 -8.49
N ASP A 236 -8.80 -31.44 -7.61
CA ASP A 236 -9.01 -32.31 -6.44
C ASP A 236 -9.05 -31.48 -5.15
N PRO A 237 -10.25 -31.07 -4.68
CA PRO A 237 -10.38 -30.16 -3.55
C PRO A 237 -10.03 -30.79 -2.19
N PHE A 238 -9.74 -32.10 -2.12
CA PHE A 238 -9.49 -32.79 -0.86
C PHE A 238 -8.13 -33.51 -0.82
N PRO A 239 -7.36 -33.43 0.28
CA PRO A 239 -7.63 -32.67 1.52
C PRO A 239 -7.17 -31.21 1.48
N GLN A 240 -6.35 -30.82 0.49
CA GLN A 240 -5.66 -29.53 0.49
C GLN A 240 -6.05 -28.59 -0.65
N GLY A 241 -6.65 -29.09 -1.73
CA GLY A 241 -7.00 -28.28 -2.90
C GLY A 241 -8.23 -27.38 -2.74
N GLY A 242 -8.94 -27.48 -1.61
CA GLY A 242 -10.10 -26.65 -1.30
C GLY A 242 -9.72 -25.28 -0.74
N PHE A 243 -10.69 -24.38 -0.68
CA PHE A 243 -10.57 -23.09 0.00
C PHE A 243 -10.36 -23.31 1.51
N ASN A 244 -9.25 -22.80 2.05
CA ASN A 244 -8.77 -23.05 3.41
C ASN A 244 -8.52 -21.72 4.17
N ALA A 245 -9.44 -20.77 4.02
CA ALA A 245 -9.44 -19.49 4.72
C ALA A 245 -10.85 -19.12 5.19
N THR A 246 -11.02 -17.92 5.75
CA THR A 246 -12.35 -17.35 6.00
C THR A 246 -12.87 -16.64 4.74
N PHE A 247 -14.14 -16.85 4.41
CA PHE A 247 -14.90 -16.02 3.48
C PHE A 247 -16.13 -15.49 4.21
N ASP A 248 -16.11 -14.22 4.58
CA ASP A 248 -17.24 -13.54 5.20
C ASP A 248 -18.07 -12.83 4.13
N GLY A 249 -19.35 -13.19 4.01
CA GLY A 249 -20.26 -12.49 3.13
C GLY A 249 -20.71 -11.15 3.69
N ASN A 250 -20.54 -10.87 4.98
CA ASN A 250 -20.99 -9.64 5.65
C ASN A 250 -22.48 -9.30 5.38
N GLY A 251 -23.29 -10.32 5.11
CA GLY A 251 -24.70 -10.20 4.72
C GLY A 251 -24.95 -9.87 3.23
N HIS A 252 -23.91 -9.64 2.44
CA HIS A 252 -23.98 -9.35 1.01
C HIS A 252 -24.46 -10.54 0.17
N THR A 253 -24.85 -10.22 -1.06
CA THR A 253 -25.39 -11.16 -2.04
C THR A 253 -24.44 -11.37 -3.20
N ILE A 254 -24.28 -12.64 -3.59
CA ILE A 254 -23.76 -13.02 -4.91
C ILE A 254 -24.94 -13.50 -5.76
N ALA A 255 -25.32 -12.73 -6.77
CA ALA A 255 -26.48 -13.00 -7.62
C ALA A 255 -26.08 -13.65 -8.95
N ASN A 256 -27.03 -14.36 -9.57
CA ASN A 256 -26.94 -14.91 -10.93
C ASN A 256 -25.77 -15.87 -11.17
N LEU A 257 -25.31 -16.57 -10.13
CA LEU A 257 -24.25 -17.56 -10.26
C LEU A 257 -24.64 -18.68 -11.24
N PHE A 258 -23.99 -18.71 -12.40
CA PHE A 258 -24.24 -19.69 -13.45
C PHE A 258 -23.06 -20.66 -13.62
N LEU A 259 -23.36 -21.96 -13.61
CA LEU A 259 -22.44 -23.05 -13.96
C LEU A 259 -23.18 -24.09 -14.80
N SER A 260 -22.68 -24.35 -16.01
CA SER A 260 -23.21 -25.41 -16.89
C SER A 260 -22.08 -26.33 -17.32
N ARG A 261 -21.65 -27.18 -16.39
CA ARG A 261 -20.46 -28.03 -16.51
C ARG A 261 -20.85 -29.50 -16.35
N GLU A 262 -21.56 -30.03 -17.33
CA GLU A 262 -22.20 -31.37 -17.30
C GLU A 262 -21.26 -32.53 -16.90
N SER A 263 -19.97 -32.45 -17.22
CA SER A 263 -18.98 -33.49 -16.87
C SER A 263 -18.18 -33.20 -15.59
N ASP A 264 -18.39 -32.06 -14.94
CA ASP A 264 -17.65 -31.67 -13.73
C ASP A 264 -18.18 -32.44 -12.51
N SER A 265 -17.26 -32.86 -11.66
CA SER A 265 -17.54 -33.70 -10.48
C SER A 265 -17.70 -32.92 -9.17
N TYR A 266 -17.42 -31.61 -9.15
CA TYR A 266 -17.54 -30.78 -7.94
C TYR A 266 -17.96 -29.33 -8.23
N PRO A 267 -18.93 -29.05 -9.14
CA PRO A 267 -19.30 -27.68 -9.44
C PRO A 267 -19.98 -27.01 -8.23
N GLY A 268 -19.69 -25.71 -8.09
CA GLY A 268 -20.22 -24.78 -7.11
C GLY A 268 -19.46 -23.46 -7.17
N LEU A 269 -19.84 -22.47 -6.35
CA LEU A 269 -19.02 -21.27 -6.17
C LEU A 269 -17.59 -21.66 -5.75
N PHE A 270 -17.50 -22.56 -4.77
CA PHE A 270 -16.29 -23.26 -4.38
C PHE A 270 -16.31 -24.69 -4.93
N ARG A 271 -15.18 -25.15 -5.47
CA ARG A 271 -15.00 -26.57 -5.80
C ARG A 271 -15.06 -27.42 -4.53
N GLY A 272 -14.40 -26.94 -3.48
CA GLY A 272 -14.60 -27.43 -2.13
C GLY A 272 -14.11 -26.46 -1.07
N ILE A 273 -14.73 -26.56 0.10
CA ILE A 273 -14.33 -25.86 1.32
C ILE A 273 -13.49 -26.85 2.12
N GLY A 274 -12.22 -26.51 2.35
CA GLY A 274 -11.25 -27.31 3.08
C GLY A 274 -11.51 -27.32 4.59
N ASN A 275 -10.71 -28.08 5.34
CA ASN A 275 -10.93 -28.27 6.79
C ASN A 275 -10.77 -26.97 7.59
N ALA A 276 -9.85 -26.10 7.18
CA ALA A 276 -9.70 -24.76 7.75
C ALA A 276 -10.68 -23.73 7.16
N GLY A 277 -11.43 -24.11 6.12
CA GLY A 277 -12.34 -23.22 5.41
C GLY A 277 -13.56 -22.86 6.25
N VAL A 278 -13.84 -21.56 6.34
CA VAL A 278 -15.06 -21.03 6.96
C VAL A 278 -15.74 -20.14 5.95
N VAL A 279 -16.98 -20.45 5.57
CA VAL A 279 -17.81 -19.57 4.75
C VAL A 279 -19.03 -19.16 5.56
N ARG A 280 -19.23 -17.85 5.72
CA ARG A 280 -20.30 -17.35 6.60
C ARG A 280 -21.03 -16.13 6.08
N ASP A 281 -22.23 -15.94 6.61
CA ASP A 281 -23.02 -14.70 6.49
C ASP A 281 -23.19 -14.23 5.03
N LEU A 282 -23.48 -15.17 4.13
CA LEU A 282 -23.53 -14.96 2.68
C LEU A 282 -24.91 -15.31 2.11
N ASN A 283 -25.42 -14.46 1.23
CA ASN A 283 -26.56 -14.81 0.37
C ASN A 283 -26.07 -15.13 -1.04
N ILE A 284 -26.61 -16.18 -1.65
CA ILE A 284 -26.38 -16.50 -3.07
C ILE A 284 -27.76 -16.68 -3.73
N THR A 285 -28.09 -15.84 -4.69
CA THR A 285 -29.43 -15.85 -5.31
C THR A 285 -29.38 -16.15 -6.79
N ASP A 286 -30.51 -16.63 -7.30
CA ASP A 286 -30.73 -16.90 -8.72
C ASP A 286 -29.66 -17.83 -9.31
N VAL A 287 -29.25 -18.83 -8.53
CA VAL A 287 -28.23 -19.78 -8.97
C VAL A 287 -28.79 -20.71 -10.04
N ALA A 288 -27.93 -21.07 -11.01
CA ALA A 288 -28.21 -22.10 -12.01
C ALA A 288 -26.95 -22.97 -12.16
N VAL A 289 -26.90 -24.07 -11.41
CA VAL A 289 -25.72 -24.95 -11.33
C VAL A 289 -26.05 -26.33 -11.88
N THR A 290 -25.26 -26.78 -12.87
CA THR A 290 -25.34 -28.13 -13.44
C THR A 290 -23.96 -28.78 -13.50
N GLY A 291 -23.89 -30.06 -13.09
CA GLY A 291 -22.75 -30.95 -13.37
C GLY A 291 -23.05 -32.41 -13.01
N SER A 292 -22.04 -33.27 -12.93
CA SER A 292 -22.26 -34.73 -12.85
C SER A 292 -22.27 -35.29 -11.42
N TYR A 293 -21.17 -35.09 -10.68
CA TYR A 293 -20.98 -35.64 -9.33
C TYR A 293 -20.91 -34.51 -8.31
N ARG A 294 -21.26 -34.80 -7.04
CA ARG A 294 -21.20 -33.90 -5.86
C ARG A 294 -21.40 -32.42 -6.22
N VAL A 295 -22.57 -32.12 -6.76
CA VAL A 295 -22.98 -30.78 -7.21
C VAL A 295 -23.59 -30.03 -6.04
N GLY A 296 -23.11 -28.81 -5.76
CA GLY A 296 -23.76 -27.90 -4.82
C GLY A 296 -23.61 -26.45 -5.25
N ALA A 297 -24.59 -25.60 -4.90
CA ALA A 297 -24.51 -24.20 -5.32
C ALA A 297 -23.36 -23.45 -4.63
N LEU A 298 -23.21 -23.66 -3.32
CA LEU A 298 -22.10 -23.06 -2.57
C LEU A 298 -20.82 -23.86 -2.79
N ALA A 299 -20.87 -25.18 -2.56
CA ALA A 299 -19.68 -26.01 -2.66
C ALA A 299 -19.97 -27.39 -3.26
N GLY A 300 -19.06 -27.92 -4.07
CA GLY A 300 -19.13 -29.34 -4.44
C GLY A 300 -18.94 -30.24 -3.21
N VAL A 301 -17.87 -29.98 -2.45
CA VAL A 301 -17.51 -30.71 -1.22
C VAL A 301 -17.30 -29.75 -0.05
N ASN A 302 -17.92 -30.00 1.10
CA ASN A 302 -17.65 -29.29 2.35
C ASN A 302 -16.89 -30.16 3.35
N SER A 303 -15.68 -29.74 3.71
CA SER A 303 -14.87 -30.28 4.80
C SER A 303 -14.70 -29.31 5.97
N GLY A 304 -15.21 -28.07 5.85
CA GLY A 304 -15.04 -26.99 6.80
C GLY A 304 -16.34 -26.59 7.48
N ARG A 305 -16.56 -25.29 7.64
CA ARG A 305 -17.73 -24.73 8.34
C ARG A 305 -18.51 -23.79 7.42
N VAL A 306 -19.79 -24.07 7.24
CA VAL A 306 -20.73 -23.23 6.51
C VAL A 306 -21.76 -22.69 7.51
N ILE A 307 -21.84 -21.36 7.64
CA ILE A 307 -22.58 -20.74 8.74
C ILE A 307 -23.43 -19.59 8.21
N ALA A 308 -24.75 -19.63 8.43
CA ALA A 308 -25.64 -18.53 7.99
C ALA A 308 -25.64 -18.26 6.47
N VAL A 309 -25.40 -19.29 5.65
CA VAL A 309 -25.41 -19.15 4.20
C VAL A 309 -26.80 -19.48 3.65
N HIS A 310 -27.34 -18.59 2.81
CA HIS A 310 -28.65 -18.78 2.20
C HIS A 310 -28.54 -18.80 0.68
N VAL A 311 -28.95 -19.91 0.08
CA VAL A 311 -28.93 -20.09 -1.38
C VAL A 311 -30.35 -20.13 -1.92
N SER A 312 -30.58 -19.53 -3.09
CA SER A 312 -31.79 -19.76 -3.89
C SER A 312 -31.50 -19.97 -5.37
N GLY A 313 -32.32 -20.79 -6.03
CA GLY A 313 -32.21 -21.09 -7.47
C GLY A 313 -32.30 -22.58 -7.76
N SER A 314 -31.58 -23.05 -8.77
CA SER A 314 -31.61 -24.44 -9.24
C SER A 314 -30.23 -25.10 -9.24
N VAL A 315 -30.18 -26.33 -8.72
CA VAL A 315 -28.99 -27.19 -8.71
C VAL A 315 -29.35 -28.54 -9.31
N ARG A 316 -28.62 -28.98 -10.34
CA ARG A 316 -28.85 -30.22 -11.08
C ARG A 316 -27.58 -31.05 -11.20
N GLY A 317 -27.73 -32.36 -11.08
CA GLY A 317 -26.67 -33.30 -11.43
C GLY A 317 -27.09 -34.76 -11.34
N ASP A 318 -26.16 -35.65 -11.68
CA ASP A 318 -26.47 -37.07 -11.95
C ASP A 318 -26.49 -37.94 -10.69
N LEU A 319 -25.59 -37.65 -9.73
CA LEU A 319 -25.28 -38.58 -8.64
C LEU A 319 -25.55 -38.02 -7.24
N SER A 320 -24.76 -37.05 -6.78
CA SER A 320 -24.91 -36.44 -5.44
C SER A 320 -25.15 -34.96 -5.64
N VAL A 321 -26.33 -34.50 -5.25
CA VAL A 321 -26.78 -33.12 -5.47
C VAL A 321 -27.32 -32.58 -4.15
N GLY A 322 -26.83 -31.43 -3.72
CA GLY A 322 -27.32 -30.75 -2.53
C GLY A 322 -27.39 -29.24 -2.76
N GLY A 323 -28.44 -28.59 -2.26
CA GLY A 323 -28.66 -27.17 -2.52
C GLY A 323 -27.53 -26.26 -2.02
N LEU A 324 -26.92 -26.59 -0.87
CA LEU A 324 -25.73 -25.91 -0.35
C LEU A 324 -24.44 -26.63 -0.79
N ALA A 325 -24.31 -27.90 -0.38
CA ALA A 325 -23.15 -28.72 -0.68
C ALA A 325 -23.54 -30.07 -1.28
N GLY A 326 -22.82 -30.51 -2.32
CA GLY A 326 -23.03 -31.83 -2.93
C GLY A 326 -22.60 -33.00 -2.03
N PHE A 327 -21.62 -32.77 -1.16
CA PHE A 327 -21.17 -33.71 -0.14
C PHE A 327 -20.64 -32.97 1.10
N ASN A 328 -21.05 -33.40 2.30
CA ASN A 328 -20.58 -32.87 3.56
C ASN A 328 -19.82 -33.97 4.33
N TRP A 329 -18.54 -33.75 4.63
CA TRP A 329 -17.74 -34.69 5.44
C TRP A 329 -18.26 -34.83 6.87
N PHE A 330 -17.92 -35.95 7.52
CA PHE A 330 -18.43 -36.25 8.88
C PHE A 330 -17.93 -35.27 9.95
N SER A 331 -16.80 -34.59 9.71
CA SER A 331 -16.20 -33.62 10.64
C SER A 331 -16.57 -32.17 10.30
N SER A 332 -17.34 -31.94 9.23
CA SER A 332 -17.72 -30.59 8.78
C SER A 332 -19.10 -30.18 9.28
N GLU A 333 -19.33 -28.87 9.30
CA GLU A 333 -20.52 -28.27 9.89
C GLU A 333 -21.27 -27.43 8.85
N ILE A 334 -22.59 -27.57 8.80
CA ILE A 334 -23.51 -26.63 8.15
C ILE A 334 -24.54 -26.20 9.18
N THR A 335 -24.51 -24.93 9.61
CA THR A 335 -25.45 -24.40 10.62
C THR A 335 -26.06 -23.08 10.19
N ARG A 336 -27.30 -22.84 10.65
CA ARG A 336 -28.09 -21.62 10.35
C ARG A 336 -28.25 -21.31 8.85
N SER A 337 -28.05 -22.30 7.98
CA SER A 337 -27.99 -22.14 6.53
C SER A 337 -29.24 -22.76 5.88
N ARG A 338 -29.64 -22.26 4.71
CA ARG A 338 -30.82 -22.78 3.99
C ARG A 338 -30.66 -22.75 2.48
N TYR A 339 -31.44 -23.59 1.82
CA TYR A 339 -31.63 -23.58 0.37
C TYR A 339 -33.11 -23.39 0.05
N LEU A 340 -33.41 -22.58 -0.95
CA LEU A 340 -34.75 -22.33 -1.50
C LEU A 340 -34.72 -22.57 -3.01
N GLY A 341 -35.31 -23.67 -3.49
CA GLY A 341 -35.33 -23.99 -4.92
C GLY A 341 -36.46 -24.91 -5.31
#